data_AF-M3Z9L8-F1
#
_entry.id   AF-M3Z9L8-F1
#
_cell.length_a   1.000
_cell.length_b   1.000
_cell.length_c   1.000
_cell.angle_alpha   90.00
_cell.angle_beta   90.00
_cell.angle_gamma   90.00
#
_symmetry.space_group_name_H-M   'P 1'
#
loop_
_entity.id
_entity.type
_entity.pdbx_description
1 polymer ?
#
loop_
_entity_poly.entity_id
_entity_poly.type
_entity_poly.pdbx_seq_one_letter_code
_entity_poly.pdbx_strand_id
1 'polypeptide(L)'
;MGQRQSHCWGQVAERKMGVTRTETAGNSSGVYGFGKMKNSNYFVLTCVKYFQKMADPWQECMDYAVTLARQAGEVVCDALKNEVNVVLKSSPADLVTATDQKVEKMLISSIKEKYPSHSFIGEESVAAGEKSVLTDNPTWIIDPIDGITNFIHRFPFVAVSIGFVVNKKIEFGVVYSCVEDKIYTARKGKGAFCNGQKLQVSQQEDITKSLLVTELGYCRTSEIVRTILSNMEKIRSAGTAATNICIVASGGAEAFYEMGIHCWHIAGAAIIVTEAGGVLMDVTGGPFDLMSRRIIAANCTALAERIAKEIQVVPFQRDDVD
;
A
#
# COMPACT_ATOMS: atom_id res chain seq x y z
N MET A 1 -20.15 24.08 51.53
CA MET A 1 -19.42 25.35 51.72
C MET A 1 -18.51 25.47 50.50
N GLY A 2 -18.84 26.20 49.42
CA GLY A 2 -18.90 27.68 49.29
C GLY A 2 -17.47 28.22 49.40
N GLN A 3 -16.80 28.88 48.42
CA GLN A 3 -17.13 29.97 47.48
C GLN A 3 -16.11 29.92 46.31
N ARG A 4 -16.41 30.12 45.00
CA ARG A 4 -16.66 31.34 44.19
C ARG A 4 -15.85 32.61 44.50
N GLN A 5 -15.08 33.09 43.51
CA GLN A 5 -14.94 34.50 43.06
C GLN A 5 -14.13 34.56 41.73
N SER A 6 -14.75 34.90 40.58
CA SER A 6 -14.83 36.23 39.89
C SER A 6 -13.57 36.60 39.08
N HIS A 7 -13.56 36.48 37.74
CA HIS A 7 -13.91 37.49 36.71
C HIS A 7 -13.10 38.80 36.72
N CYS A 8 -12.35 39.06 35.64
CA CYS A 8 -12.16 40.40 35.09
C CYS A 8 -11.93 40.37 33.56
N TRP A 9 -12.53 41.37 32.92
CA TRP A 9 -12.61 41.66 31.49
C TRP A 9 -11.44 42.55 31.01
N GLY A 10 -11.20 42.59 29.69
CA GLY A 10 -10.40 43.64 29.02
C GLY A 10 -9.87 43.15 27.66
N GLN A 11 -10.65 43.26 26.58
CA GLN A 11 -10.75 44.39 25.65
C GLN A 11 -9.90 44.25 24.36
N VAL A 12 -10.66 44.34 23.27
CA VAL A 12 -10.36 44.39 21.84
C VAL A 12 -9.31 45.45 21.46
N ALA A 13 -8.45 45.13 20.49
CA ALA A 13 -7.80 46.12 19.65
C ALA A 13 -7.75 45.64 18.19
N GLU A 14 -8.68 46.15 17.38
CA GLU A 14 -8.61 46.14 15.92
C GLU A 14 -7.45 47.05 15.46
N ARG A 15 -6.64 46.61 14.49
CA ARG A 15 -5.78 47.51 13.71
C ARG A 15 -6.11 47.38 12.23
N LYS A 16 -6.60 48.49 11.68
CA LYS A 16 -6.84 48.73 10.25
C LYS A 16 -5.55 49.06 9.51
N MET A 17 -5.60 48.68 8.23
CA MET A 17 -4.80 48.98 7.05
C MET A 17 -3.90 50.23 7.06
N GLY A 18 -2.67 50.05 6.54
CA GLY A 18 -1.84 51.11 5.98
C GLY A 18 -1.30 50.68 4.61
N VAL A 19 -1.83 51.26 3.53
CA VAL A 19 -1.32 51.15 2.16
C VAL A 19 -0.36 52.32 1.95
N THR A 20 0.92 52.05 1.72
CA THR A 20 1.91 53.06 1.31
C THR A 20 2.13 53.00 -0.20
N ARG A 21 1.73 54.07 -0.89
CA ARG A 21 2.14 54.43 -2.26
C ARG A 21 3.58 54.96 -2.22
N THR A 22 4.39 54.53 -3.17
CA THR A 22 5.59 55.26 -3.60
C THR A 22 5.53 55.39 -5.13
N GLU A 23 5.34 56.63 -5.59
CA GLU A 23 5.53 57.04 -6.98
C GLU A 23 7.01 57.39 -7.20
N THR A 24 7.58 56.89 -8.29
CA THR A 24 8.74 57.53 -8.94
C THR A 24 8.54 57.46 -10.45
N ALA A 25 8.53 58.64 -11.07
CA ALA A 25 8.40 58.86 -12.50
C ALA A 25 9.73 58.67 -13.24
N GLY A 26 9.66 58.21 -14.48
CA GLY A 26 10.77 58.15 -15.43
C GLY A 26 10.27 57.88 -16.86
N ASN A 27 10.28 58.93 -17.69
CA ASN A 27 9.80 59.01 -19.07
C ASN A 27 10.48 58.04 -20.06
N SER A 28 9.72 57.52 -21.03
CA SER A 28 9.98 57.72 -22.47
C SER A 28 8.91 57.10 -23.39
N SER A 29 8.16 57.99 -24.04
CA SER A 29 7.60 57.98 -25.41
C SER A 29 7.26 56.65 -26.13
N GLY A 30 5.97 56.45 -26.39
CA GLY A 30 5.45 55.55 -27.43
C GLY A 30 3.93 55.66 -27.53
N VAL A 31 3.43 56.63 -28.29
CA VAL A 31 1.99 56.84 -28.56
C VAL A 31 1.55 55.86 -29.63
N TYR A 32 0.55 55.01 -29.38
CA TYR A 32 -0.48 54.61 -30.35
C TYR A 32 -1.67 53.92 -29.65
N GLY A 33 -2.88 54.45 -29.87
CA GLY A 33 -4.11 53.65 -29.96
C GLY A 33 -4.87 53.35 -28.67
N PHE A 34 -5.88 54.16 -28.36
CA PHE A 34 -7.01 53.80 -27.49
C PHE A 34 -7.75 52.58 -28.07
N GLY A 35 -7.62 51.42 -27.44
CA GLY A 35 -8.49 50.26 -27.62
C GLY A 35 -8.92 49.72 -26.27
N LYS A 36 -10.11 50.12 -25.79
CA LYS A 36 -10.72 49.55 -24.58
C LYS A 36 -11.05 48.07 -24.81
N MET A 37 -10.13 47.15 -24.52
CA MET A 37 -10.48 45.74 -24.33
C MET A 37 -10.86 45.51 -22.87
N LYS A 38 -12.16 45.64 -22.59
CA LYS A 38 -12.80 44.97 -21.46
C LYS A 38 -12.73 43.46 -21.73
N ASN A 39 -11.74 42.74 -21.19
CA ASN A 39 -11.84 41.27 -20.99
C ASN A 39 -10.74 40.65 -20.12
N SER A 40 -10.33 41.33 -19.03
CA SER A 40 -9.42 40.71 -18.04
C SER A 40 -10.08 39.57 -17.25
N ASN A 41 -11.41 39.47 -17.22
CA ASN A 41 -12.10 38.38 -16.54
C ASN A 41 -12.22 37.11 -17.40
N TYR A 42 -12.22 37.23 -18.73
CA TYR A 42 -12.33 36.05 -19.60
C TYR A 42 -11.05 35.21 -19.59
N PHE A 43 -9.86 35.83 -19.65
CA PHE A 43 -8.59 35.08 -19.63
C PHE A 43 -8.34 34.37 -18.29
N VAL A 44 -8.74 34.99 -17.18
CA VAL A 44 -8.66 34.40 -15.84
C VAL A 44 -9.69 33.30 -15.66
N LEU A 45 -10.94 33.47 -16.13
CA LEU A 45 -11.94 32.40 -16.07
C LEU A 45 -11.60 31.19 -16.95
N THR A 46 -10.96 31.38 -18.11
CA THR A 46 -10.52 30.26 -18.96
C THR A 46 -9.34 29.51 -18.31
N CYS A 47 -8.43 30.22 -17.64
CA CYS A 47 -7.32 29.60 -16.89
C CYS A 47 -7.78 28.91 -15.60
N VAL A 48 -8.76 29.49 -14.88
CA VAL A 48 -9.37 28.90 -13.67
C VAL A 48 -10.21 27.66 -13.99
N LYS A 49 -10.82 27.57 -15.18
CA LYS A 49 -11.48 26.33 -15.66
C LYS A 49 -10.48 25.27 -16.15
N TYR A 50 -9.34 25.67 -16.71
CA TYR A 50 -8.24 24.73 -17.04
C TYR A 50 -7.50 24.21 -15.79
N PHE A 51 -7.58 24.95 -14.67
CA PHE A 51 -7.12 24.55 -13.34
C PHE A 51 -8.22 23.87 -12.50
N GLN A 52 -9.27 23.31 -13.11
CA GLN A 52 -9.88 22.13 -12.50
C GLN A 52 -8.76 21.11 -12.36
N LYS A 53 -8.26 20.94 -11.12
CA LYS A 53 -7.49 19.78 -10.65
C LYS A 53 -7.81 18.63 -11.60
N MET A 54 -6.82 18.10 -12.32
CA MET A 54 -6.99 16.78 -12.91
C MET A 54 -7.50 15.90 -11.77
N ALA A 55 -8.80 15.57 -11.81
CA ALA A 55 -9.41 14.72 -10.81
C ALA A 55 -8.57 13.45 -10.83
N ASP A 56 -8.06 13.03 -9.67
CA ASP A 56 -7.26 11.81 -9.59
C ASP A 56 -8.14 10.67 -10.12
N PRO A 57 -7.87 10.15 -11.33
CA PRO A 57 -8.81 9.26 -12.02
C PRO A 57 -8.97 7.93 -11.29
N TRP A 58 -8.03 7.62 -10.39
CA TRP A 58 -7.99 6.38 -9.64
C TRP A 58 -8.45 6.51 -8.19
N GLN A 59 -8.80 7.72 -7.73
CA GLN A 59 -9.31 7.91 -6.36
C GLN A 59 -10.63 7.19 -6.15
N GLU A 60 -11.56 7.25 -7.11
CA GLU A 60 -12.83 6.54 -7.01
C GLU A 60 -12.64 5.02 -6.97
N CYS A 61 -11.64 4.50 -7.71
CA CYS A 61 -11.29 3.08 -7.67
C CYS A 61 -10.76 2.69 -6.28
N MET A 62 -9.90 3.53 -5.68
CA MET A 62 -9.37 3.30 -4.33
C MET A 62 -10.46 3.35 -3.26
N ASP A 63 -11.34 4.34 -3.29
CA ASP A 63 -12.44 4.48 -2.31
C ASP A 63 -13.37 3.26 -2.36
N TYR A 64 -13.62 2.75 -3.57
CA TYR A 64 -14.36 1.52 -3.77
C TYR A 64 -13.60 0.28 -3.27
N ALA A 65 -12.29 0.20 -3.52
CA ALA A 65 -11.43 -0.88 -3.02
C ALA A 65 -11.44 -0.96 -1.48
N VAL A 66 -11.39 0.19 -0.80
CA VAL A 66 -11.47 0.28 0.67
C VAL A 66 -12.81 -0.27 1.17
N THR A 67 -13.90 0.07 0.49
CA THR A 67 -15.24 -0.45 0.83
C THR A 67 -15.31 -1.96 0.67
N LEU A 68 -14.81 -2.47 -0.46
CA LEU A 68 -14.79 -3.90 -0.76
C LEU A 68 -13.87 -4.69 0.20
N ALA A 69 -12.70 -4.16 0.56
CA ALA A 69 -11.79 -4.80 1.50
C ALA A 69 -12.43 -4.96 2.89
N ARG A 70 -13.19 -3.96 3.35
CA ARG A 70 -13.94 -4.05 4.62
C ARG A 70 -15.05 -5.12 4.55
N GLN A 71 -15.83 -5.13 3.47
CA GLN A 71 -16.86 -6.15 3.25
C GLN A 71 -16.27 -7.56 3.18
N ALA A 72 -15.14 -7.74 2.50
CA ALA A 72 -14.41 -8.99 2.46
C ALA A 72 -13.94 -9.41 3.86
N GLY A 73 -13.35 -8.50 4.62
CA GLY A 73 -12.87 -8.81 5.96
C GLY A 73 -13.99 -9.10 6.97
N GLU A 74 -15.20 -8.54 6.82
CA GLU A 74 -16.38 -8.98 7.57
C GLU A 74 -16.69 -10.46 7.30
N VAL A 75 -16.68 -10.88 6.03
CA VAL A 75 -16.87 -12.29 5.64
C VAL A 75 -15.78 -13.19 6.24
N VAL A 76 -14.52 -12.75 6.23
CA VAL A 76 -13.39 -13.46 6.83
C VAL A 76 -13.57 -13.59 8.35
N CYS A 77 -13.89 -12.49 9.05
CA CYS A 77 -14.11 -12.48 10.49
C CYS A 77 -15.30 -13.35 10.92
N ASP A 78 -16.36 -13.41 10.14
CA ASP A 78 -17.48 -14.30 10.40
C ASP A 78 -17.13 -15.77 10.14
N ALA A 79 -16.32 -16.05 9.12
CA ALA A 79 -15.84 -17.41 8.86
C ALA A 79 -14.90 -17.93 9.97
N LEU A 80 -14.08 -17.07 10.57
CA LEU A 80 -13.21 -17.42 11.71
C LEU A 80 -13.97 -17.94 12.94
N LYS A 81 -15.23 -17.49 13.13
CA LYS A 81 -16.11 -17.91 14.24
C LYS A 81 -16.70 -19.31 14.04
N ASN A 82 -16.70 -19.82 12.81
CA ASN A 82 -17.34 -21.10 12.45
C ASN A 82 -16.30 -22.23 12.31
N GLU A 83 -16.78 -23.47 12.09
CA GLU A 83 -15.91 -24.57 11.66
C GLU A 83 -15.47 -24.35 10.21
N VAL A 84 -14.16 -24.47 9.96
CA VAL A 84 -13.56 -24.23 8.65
C VAL A 84 -13.32 -25.58 7.96
N ASN A 85 -13.97 -25.79 6.81
CA ASN A 85 -13.63 -26.90 5.92
C ASN A 85 -12.34 -26.56 5.15
N VAL A 86 -11.27 -27.29 5.45
CA VAL A 86 -9.93 -27.10 4.85
C VAL A 86 -9.73 -28.06 3.68
N VAL A 87 -9.28 -27.52 2.54
CA VAL A 87 -8.86 -28.31 1.37
C VAL A 87 -7.36 -28.00 1.11
N LEU A 88 -6.59 -29.02 0.73
CA LEU A 88 -5.16 -28.86 0.39
C LEU A 88 -5.00 -28.41 -1.08
N LYS A 89 -4.08 -27.48 -1.37
CA LYS A 89 -3.68 -27.07 -2.73
C LYS A 89 -2.49 -27.94 -3.21
N SER A 90 -1.26 -27.38 -3.25
CA SER A 90 -0.08 -28.00 -3.87
C SER A 90 0.82 -28.79 -2.90
N SER A 91 0.72 -28.52 -1.59
CA SER A 91 1.50 -29.19 -0.55
C SER A 91 0.70 -29.28 0.76
N PRO A 92 1.10 -30.12 1.74
CA PRO A 92 0.44 -30.16 3.04
C PRO A 92 0.46 -28.84 3.82
N ALA A 93 1.33 -27.90 3.43
CA ALA A 93 1.41 -26.55 4.00
C ALA A 93 0.63 -25.51 3.18
N ASP A 94 0.18 -25.86 1.96
CA ASP A 94 -0.52 -24.97 1.03
C ASP A 94 -2.02 -25.29 1.08
N LEU A 95 -2.79 -24.39 1.68
CA LEU A 95 -4.16 -24.62 2.13
C LEU A 95 -5.10 -23.66 1.42
N VAL A 96 -6.33 -24.09 1.17
CA VAL A 96 -7.42 -23.24 0.68
C VAL A 96 -8.69 -23.53 1.47
N THR A 97 -9.53 -22.53 1.61
CA THR A 97 -10.85 -22.69 2.21
C THR A 97 -11.93 -22.19 1.27
N ALA A 98 -13.16 -22.68 1.45
CA ALA A 98 -14.31 -22.17 0.69
C ALA A 98 -14.54 -20.67 0.89
N THR A 99 -14.07 -20.11 2.01
CA THR A 99 -14.11 -18.67 2.31
C THR A 99 -13.25 -17.90 1.32
N ASP A 100 -12.08 -18.43 0.99
CA ASP A 100 -11.08 -17.79 0.14
C ASP A 100 -11.62 -17.54 -1.27
N GLN A 101 -12.10 -18.62 -1.90
CA GLN A 101 -12.77 -18.59 -3.20
C GLN A 101 -14.02 -17.71 -3.21
N LYS A 102 -14.78 -17.72 -2.11
CA LYS A 102 -15.98 -16.88 -1.97
C LYS A 102 -15.61 -15.40 -1.93
N VAL A 103 -14.60 -15.03 -1.15
CA VAL A 103 -14.12 -13.65 -1.02
C VAL A 103 -13.57 -13.16 -2.35
N GLU A 104 -12.72 -13.95 -3.02
CA GLU A 104 -12.16 -13.55 -4.32
C GLU A 104 -13.25 -13.34 -5.36
N LYS A 105 -14.19 -14.29 -5.46
CA LYS A 105 -15.32 -14.17 -6.39
C LYS A 105 -16.16 -12.93 -6.11
N MET A 106 -16.41 -12.59 -4.84
CA MET A 106 -17.13 -11.39 -4.44
C MET A 106 -16.38 -10.12 -4.87
N LEU A 107 -15.07 -10.05 -4.61
CA LEU A 107 -14.23 -8.91 -4.97
C LEU A 107 -14.18 -8.73 -6.50
N ILE A 108 -13.81 -9.77 -7.24
CA ILE A 108 -13.67 -9.72 -8.69
C ILE A 108 -15.00 -9.38 -9.37
N SER A 109 -16.11 -10.03 -8.98
CA SER A 109 -17.41 -9.75 -9.62
C SER A 109 -17.89 -8.32 -9.39
N SER A 110 -17.75 -7.80 -8.16
CA SER A 110 -18.14 -6.43 -7.81
C SER A 110 -17.30 -5.39 -8.57
N ILE A 111 -15.99 -5.62 -8.65
CA ILE A 111 -15.08 -4.74 -9.41
C ILE A 111 -15.37 -4.84 -10.91
N LYS A 112 -15.61 -6.03 -11.45
CA LYS A 112 -15.88 -6.24 -12.88
C LYS A 112 -17.21 -5.64 -13.32
N GLU A 113 -18.21 -5.63 -12.44
CA GLU A 113 -19.48 -4.94 -12.69
C GLU A 113 -19.27 -3.42 -12.82
N LYS A 114 -18.47 -2.82 -11.93
CA LYS A 114 -18.21 -1.38 -11.94
C LYS A 114 -17.18 -0.95 -12.99
N TYR A 115 -16.18 -1.78 -13.25
CA TYR A 115 -15.03 -1.51 -14.13
C TYR A 115 -14.80 -2.68 -15.12
N PRO A 116 -15.72 -2.88 -16.08
CA PRO A 116 -15.73 -4.07 -16.95
C PRO A 116 -14.53 -4.18 -17.91
N SER A 117 -13.80 -3.08 -18.15
CA SER A 117 -12.61 -3.06 -18.99
C SER A 117 -11.30 -3.33 -18.23
N HIS A 118 -11.34 -3.44 -16.89
CA HIS A 118 -10.14 -3.68 -16.09
C HIS A 118 -9.76 -5.17 -16.09
N SER A 119 -8.49 -5.45 -15.86
CA SER A 119 -7.90 -6.79 -15.77
C SER A 119 -7.77 -7.22 -14.30
N PHE A 120 -7.54 -8.52 -14.09
CA PHE A 120 -7.45 -9.13 -12.76
C PHE A 120 -6.29 -10.12 -12.70
N ILE A 121 -5.62 -10.17 -11.55
CA ILE A 121 -4.73 -11.26 -11.13
C ILE A 121 -5.16 -11.60 -9.70
N GLY A 122 -5.82 -12.75 -9.51
CA GLY A 122 -6.25 -13.24 -8.20
C GLY A 122 -5.60 -14.57 -7.89
N GLU A 123 -5.24 -14.81 -6.63
CA GLU A 123 -4.62 -16.07 -6.20
C GLU A 123 -5.44 -17.30 -6.60
N GLU A 124 -6.73 -17.31 -6.26
CA GLU A 124 -7.61 -18.46 -6.48
C GLU A 124 -7.95 -18.61 -7.97
N SER A 125 -8.05 -17.50 -8.68
CA SER A 125 -8.23 -17.48 -10.14
C SER A 125 -7.03 -18.09 -10.85
N VAL A 126 -5.81 -17.76 -10.42
CA VAL A 126 -4.57 -18.35 -10.98
C VAL A 126 -4.51 -19.84 -10.64
N ALA A 127 -4.86 -20.24 -9.42
CA ALA A 127 -4.97 -21.65 -9.04
C ALA A 127 -6.03 -22.41 -9.87
N ALA A 128 -7.08 -21.72 -10.33
CA ALA A 128 -8.12 -22.24 -11.22
C ALA A 128 -7.74 -22.23 -12.72
N GLY A 129 -6.53 -21.77 -13.07
CA GLY A 129 -5.98 -21.80 -14.43
C GLY A 129 -6.01 -20.48 -15.19
N GLU A 130 -6.39 -19.36 -14.55
CA GLU A 130 -6.20 -18.03 -15.14
C GLU A 130 -4.72 -17.65 -15.17
N LYS A 131 -4.32 -16.82 -16.14
CA LYS A 131 -2.92 -16.43 -16.32
C LYS A 131 -2.55 -15.25 -15.41
N SER A 132 -1.38 -15.33 -14.79
CA SER A 132 -0.79 -14.22 -14.01
C SER A 132 0.08 -13.30 -14.90
N VAL A 133 -0.54 -12.67 -15.91
CA VAL A 133 0.15 -11.78 -16.85
C VAL A 133 -0.20 -10.31 -16.58
N LEU A 134 0.81 -9.53 -16.19
CA LEU A 134 0.64 -8.10 -15.95
C LEU A 134 0.85 -7.28 -17.22
N THR A 135 -0.22 -6.66 -17.71
CA THR A 135 -0.21 -5.78 -18.89
C THR A 135 -0.18 -4.30 -18.50
N ASP A 136 -0.27 -3.40 -19.48
CA ASP A 136 -0.39 -1.96 -19.21
C ASP A 136 -1.81 -1.53 -18.81
N ASN A 137 -2.81 -2.41 -19.03
CA ASN A 137 -4.20 -2.17 -18.68
C ASN A 137 -4.37 -2.03 -17.15
N PRO A 138 -5.34 -1.22 -16.66
CA PRO A 138 -5.65 -1.17 -15.24
C PRO A 138 -5.97 -2.57 -14.70
N THR A 139 -5.15 -3.04 -13.77
CA THR A 139 -5.17 -4.40 -13.26
C THR A 139 -5.33 -4.40 -11.75
N TRP A 140 -6.32 -5.15 -11.27
CA TRP A 140 -6.53 -5.42 -9.85
C TRP A 140 -5.81 -6.70 -9.47
N ILE A 141 -4.84 -6.62 -8.57
CA ILE A 141 -4.10 -7.76 -8.04
C ILE A 141 -4.64 -8.04 -6.64
N ILE A 142 -5.21 -9.21 -6.44
CA ILE A 142 -6.04 -9.51 -5.26
C ILE A 142 -5.51 -10.76 -4.56
N ASP A 143 -5.28 -10.61 -3.26
CA ASP A 143 -5.15 -11.73 -2.33
C ASP A 143 -6.39 -11.72 -1.42
N PRO A 144 -7.33 -12.65 -1.61
CA PRO A 144 -8.56 -12.73 -0.82
C PRO A 144 -8.32 -12.98 0.67
N ILE A 145 -7.33 -13.81 1.05
CA ILE A 145 -6.96 -14.15 2.43
C ILE A 145 -5.44 -14.42 2.50
N ASP A 146 -4.66 -13.36 2.68
CA ASP A 146 -3.24 -13.50 2.99
C ASP A 146 -3.08 -14.01 4.43
N GLY A 147 -2.32 -15.09 4.58
CA GLY A 147 -2.21 -15.83 5.83
C GLY A 147 -3.28 -16.92 6.00
N ILE A 148 -3.59 -17.69 4.96
CA ILE A 148 -4.56 -18.81 5.03
C ILE A 148 -4.25 -19.82 6.15
N THR A 149 -2.97 -20.08 6.43
CA THR A 149 -2.55 -20.91 7.58
C THR A 149 -2.98 -20.28 8.91
N ASN A 150 -2.78 -18.97 9.06
CA ASN A 150 -3.25 -18.24 10.23
C ASN A 150 -4.77 -18.29 10.36
N PHE A 151 -5.49 -18.13 9.25
CA PHE A 151 -6.95 -18.23 9.22
C PHE A 151 -7.44 -19.58 9.74
N ILE A 152 -6.85 -20.68 9.27
CA ILE A 152 -7.20 -22.05 9.68
C ILE A 152 -6.91 -22.28 11.16
N HIS A 153 -5.78 -21.77 11.66
CA HIS A 153 -5.38 -21.91 13.05
C HIS A 153 -5.96 -20.83 13.98
N ARG A 154 -6.76 -19.88 13.45
CA ARG A 154 -7.27 -18.70 14.15
C ARG A 154 -6.17 -17.85 14.79
N PHE A 155 -4.98 -17.81 14.17
CA PHE A 155 -3.91 -16.90 14.56
C PHE A 155 -4.27 -15.49 14.09
N PRO A 156 -4.08 -14.43 14.91
CA PRO A 156 -4.78 -13.16 14.76
C PRO A 156 -4.20 -12.21 13.70
N PHE A 157 -3.50 -12.73 12.69
CA PHE A 157 -3.01 -11.95 11.55
C PHE A 157 -3.51 -12.59 10.25
N VAL A 158 -4.57 -12.02 9.70
CA VAL A 158 -5.22 -12.46 8.47
C VAL A 158 -5.61 -11.20 7.72
N ALA A 159 -5.22 -11.08 6.45
CA ALA A 159 -5.41 -9.86 5.69
C ALA A 159 -6.12 -10.09 4.35
N VAL A 160 -6.93 -9.12 3.95
CA VAL A 160 -7.36 -8.96 2.55
C VAL A 160 -6.43 -7.95 1.90
N SER A 161 -5.81 -8.28 0.76
CA SER A 161 -4.90 -7.38 0.03
C SER A 161 -5.41 -7.09 -1.38
N ILE A 162 -5.44 -5.80 -1.73
CA ILE A 162 -5.85 -5.31 -3.05
C ILE A 162 -4.81 -4.30 -3.53
N GLY A 163 -4.06 -4.66 -4.55
CA GLY A 163 -3.18 -3.76 -5.30
C GLY A 163 -3.85 -3.33 -6.62
N PHE A 164 -3.66 -2.08 -7.01
CA PHE A 164 -4.12 -1.58 -8.30
C PHE A 164 -2.96 -1.03 -9.13
N VAL A 165 -2.83 -1.55 -10.33
CA VAL A 165 -1.64 -1.36 -11.18
C VAL A 165 -2.07 -0.81 -12.55
N VAL A 166 -1.37 0.21 -13.03
CA VAL A 166 -1.57 0.80 -14.37
C VAL A 166 -0.19 0.97 -15.02
N ASN A 167 -0.04 0.61 -16.30
CA ASN A 167 1.27 0.64 -16.98
C ASN A 167 2.36 -0.10 -16.19
N LYS A 168 2.00 -1.26 -15.60
CA LYS A 168 2.86 -2.07 -14.72
C LYS A 168 3.42 -1.33 -13.49
N LYS A 169 2.81 -0.21 -13.09
CA LYS A 169 3.19 0.56 -11.89
C LYS A 169 2.02 0.58 -10.90
N ILE A 170 2.31 0.28 -9.64
CA ILE A 170 1.31 0.32 -8.57
C ILE A 170 0.88 1.77 -8.38
N GLU A 171 -0.43 2.02 -8.41
CA GLU A 171 -1.04 3.34 -8.26
C GLU A 171 -1.70 3.52 -6.89
N PHE A 172 -2.31 2.47 -6.34
CA PHE A 172 -2.74 2.41 -4.94
C PHE A 172 -2.71 0.98 -4.40
N GLY A 173 -2.77 0.88 -3.07
CA GLY A 173 -2.83 -0.39 -2.34
C GLY A 173 -3.71 -0.27 -1.11
N VAL A 174 -4.44 -1.35 -0.82
CA VAL A 174 -5.29 -1.51 0.35
C VAL A 174 -4.97 -2.86 0.98
N VAL A 175 -4.64 -2.86 2.27
CA VAL A 175 -4.45 -4.09 3.06
C VAL A 175 -5.32 -3.95 4.30
N TYR A 176 -6.27 -4.86 4.49
CA TYR A 176 -7.13 -4.88 5.66
C TYR A 176 -6.76 -6.07 6.55
N SER A 177 -6.10 -5.82 7.69
CA SER A 177 -5.88 -6.83 8.73
C SER A 177 -7.20 -7.03 9.48
N CYS A 178 -7.88 -8.13 9.18
CA CYS A 178 -9.29 -8.36 9.52
C CYS A 178 -9.51 -8.47 11.03
N VAL A 179 -8.69 -9.27 11.72
CA VAL A 179 -8.84 -9.53 13.16
C VAL A 179 -8.46 -8.30 13.99
N GLU A 180 -7.50 -7.52 13.52
CA GLU A 180 -7.04 -6.31 14.21
C GLU A 180 -7.91 -5.07 13.92
N ASP A 181 -8.83 -5.13 12.95
CA ASP A 181 -9.55 -3.99 12.38
C ASP A 181 -8.61 -2.81 12.02
N LYS A 182 -7.55 -3.14 11.29
CA LYS A 182 -6.57 -2.17 10.78
C LYS A 182 -6.63 -2.15 9.26
N ILE A 183 -7.07 -1.03 8.69
CA ILE A 183 -7.01 -0.80 7.25
C ILE A 183 -5.81 0.07 6.92
N TYR A 184 -4.86 -0.50 6.19
CA TYR A 184 -3.70 0.17 5.64
C TYR A 184 -4.02 0.59 4.21
N THR A 185 -3.75 1.83 3.86
CA THR A 185 -4.02 2.38 2.54
C THR A 185 -2.92 3.30 2.08
N ALA A 186 -2.62 3.29 0.79
CA ALA A 186 -1.74 4.26 0.17
C ALA A 186 -2.13 4.52 -1.28
N ARG A 187 -1.99 5.78 -1.69
CA ARG A 187 -2.13 6.24 -3.07
C ARG A 187 -0.85 6.97 -3.44
N LYS A 188 -0.32 6.68 -4.62
CA LYS A 188 0.91 7.29 -5.11
C LYS A 188 0.91 8.82 -4.98
N GLY A 189 1.91 9.36 -4.29
CA GLY A 189 2.07 10.79 -4.01
C GLY A 189 1.08 11.37 -2.99
N LYS A 190 0.37 10.53 -2.22
CA LYS A 190 -0.62 10.96 -1.20
C LYS A 190 -0.26 10.53 0.22
N GLY A 191 0.78 9.72 0.40
CA GLY A 191 1.16 9.13 1.67
C GLY A 191 0.44 7.82 1.97
N ALA A 192 0.93 7.15 3.00
CA ALA A 192 0.37 5.91 3.54
C ALA A 192 -0.34 6.17 4.88
N PHE A 193 -1.41 5.43 5.14
CA PHE A 193 -2.25 5.58 6.33
C PHE A 193 -2.66 4.24 6.91
N CYS A 194 -2.84 4.17 8.22
CA CYS A 194 -3.55 3.09 8.91
C CYS A 194 -4.71 3.69 9.71
N ASN A 195 -5.94 3.27 9.44
CA ASN A 195 -7.15 3.84 10.07
C ASN A 195 -7.19 5.38 10.04
N GLY A 196 -6.73 5.98 8.93
CA GLY A 196 -6.66 7.43 8.72
C GLY A 196 -5.47 8.14 9.39
N GLN A 197 -4.67 7.44 10.19
CA GLN A 197 -3.43 7.98 10.76
C GLN A 197 -2.27 7.79 9.78
N LYS A 198 -1.52 8.85 9.51
CA LYS A 198 -0.39 8.81 8.58
C LYS A 198 0.72 7.90 9.12
N LEU A 199 1.26 7.06 8.25
CA LEU A 199 2.37 6.15 8.54
C LEU A 199 3.72 6.79 8.22
N GLN A 200 4.76 6.31 8.89
CA GLN A 200 6.15 6.69 8.67
C GLN A 200 7.04 5.52 9.06
N VAL A 201 7.93 5.11 8.17
CA VAL A 201 8.94 4.08 8.48
C VAL A 201 9.91 4.54 9.57
N SER A 202 10.56 3.60 10.25
CA SER A 202 11.57 3.91 11.28
C SER A 202 12.81 4.59 10.68
N GLN A 203 13.64 5.19 11.53
CA GLN A 203 14.87 5.90 11.10
C GLN A 203 16.15 5.10 11.39
N GLN A 204 16.04 3.82 11.75
CA GLN A 204 17.20 3.00 12.08
C GLN A 204 17.97 2.58 10.82
N GLU A 205 19.28 2.83 10.79
CA GLU A 205 20.15 2.42 9.68
C GLU A 205 21.15 1.32 10.08
N ASP A 206 21.35 1.11 11.39
CA ASP A 206 22.27 0.12 11.92
C ASP A 206 21.58 -1.25 12.01
N ILE A 207 22.00 -2.18 11.16
CA ILE A 207 21.44 -3.54 11.09
C ILE A 207 21.60 -4.33 12.39
N THR A 208 22.55 -3.98 13.26
CA THR A 208 22.70 -4.66 14.56
C THR A 208 21.61 -4.25 15.57
N LYS A 209 20.94 -3.13 15.29
CA LYS A 209 19.86 -2.55 16.08
C LYS A 209 18.50 -2.66 15.38
N SER A 210 18.43 -3.31 14.22
CA SER A 210 17.18 -3.51 13.49
C SER A 210 16.41 -4.73 13.99
N LEU A 211 15.09 -4.67 13.83
CA LEU A 211 14.18 -5.79 13.90
C LEU A 211 13.75 -6.13 12.47
N LEU A 212 13.93 -7.38 12.08
CA LEU A 212 13.56 -7.85 10.75
C LEU A 212 12.34 -8.75 10.81
N VAL A 213 11.61 -8.77 9.71
CA VAL A 213 10.45 -9.62 9.52
C VAL A 213 10.68 -10.48 8.29
N THR A 214 10.38 -11.76 8.39
CA THR A 214 10.43 -12.68 7.23
C THR A 214 9.54 -13.88 7.53
N GLU A 215 9.23 -14.66 6.52
CA GLU A 215 8.56 -15.94 6.67
C GLU A 215 9.48 -17.05 6.18
N LEU A 216 9.32 -18.25 6.75
CA LEU A 216 10.07 -19.42 6.32
C LEU A 216 9.63 -19.93 4.93
N GLY A 217 8.55 -19.37 4.39
CA GLY A 217 7.92 -19.78 3.15
C GLY A 217 7.33 -21.20 3.18
N TYR A 218 6.73 -21.58 2.06
CA TYR A 218 6.16 -22.91 1.86
C TYR A 218 7.22 -23.97 1.51
N CYS A 219 8.36 -23.56 0.92
CA CYS A 219 9.46 -24.46 0.56
C CYS A 219 10.51 -24.52 1.69
N ARG A 220 10.48 -25.60 2.47
CA ARG A 220 11.31 -25.77 3.68
C ARG A 220 12.49 -26.72 3.47
N THR A 221 13.41 -26.40 2.57
CA THR A 221 14.67 -27.15 2.51
C THR A 221 15.57 -26.78 3.68
N SER A 222 16.42 -27.72 4.13
CA SER A 222 17.37 -27.50 5.22
C SER A 222 18.29 -26.30 4.97
N GLU A 223 18.59 -26.03 3.71
CA GLU A 223 19.45 -24.94 3.27
C GLU A 223 18.74 -23.59 3.40
N ILE A 224 17.48 -23.48 2.97
CA ILE A 224 16.68 -22.24 3.06
C ILE A 224 16.49 -21.84 4.52
N VAL A 225 16.10 -22.79 5.36
CA VAL A 225 15.88 -22.54 6.79
C VAL A 225 17.19 -22.14 7.49
N ARG A 226 18.31 -22.79 7.16
CA ARG A 226 19.63 -22.43 7.71
C ARG A 226 20.04 -21.03 7.28
N THR A 227 19.88 -20.66 6.01
CA THR A 227 20.20 -19.33 5.51
C THR A 227 19.37 -18.24 6.19
N ILE A 228 18.06 -18.47 6.39
CA ILE A 228 17.21 -17.51 7.11
C ILE A 228 17.65 -17.36 8.57
N LEU A 229 17.88 -18.48 9.27
CA LEU A 229 18.21 -18.48 10.70
C LEU A 229 19.66 -18.04 11.01
N SER A 230 20.60 -18.22 10.09
CA SER A 230 22.00 -17.78 10.28
C SER A 230 22.17 -16.27 10.16
N ASN A 231 21.22 -15.60 9.52
CA ASN A 231 21.43 -14.25 9.03
C ASN A 231 21.03 -13.16 10.02
N MET A 232 20.14 -13.40 10.99
CA MET A 232 19.82 -12.39 12.03
C MET A 232 19.28 -12.97 13.35
N GLU A 233 19.72 -12.40 14.47
CA GLU A 233 19.29 -12.77 15.83
C GLU A 233 17.90 -12.23 16.23
N LYS A 234 17.36 -11.26 15.47
CA LYS A 234 16.11 -10.53 15.79
C LYS A 234 15.12 -10.59 14.64
N ILE A 235 14.53 -11.77 14.44
CA ILE A 235 13.51 -12.01 13.41
C ILE A 235 12.12 -12.13 14.06
N ARG A 236 11.10 -11.65 13.35
CA ARG A 236 9.67 -11.89 13.61
C ARG A 236 9.00 -12.44 12.36
N SER A 237 7.86 -13.10 12.56
CA SER A 237 7.03 -13.67 11.50
C SER A 237 5.58 -13.56 11.95
N ALA A 238 4.75 -12.84 11.20
CA ALA A 238 3.31 -12.72 11.48
C ALA A 238 2.50 -13.80 10.75
N GLY A 239 3.07 -14.51 9.78
CA GLY A 239 2.41 -15.51 8.94
C GLY A 239 1.61 -14.94 7.76
N THR A 240 1.84 -13.67 7.40
CA THR A 240 1.20 -12.94 6.29
C THR A 240 2.17 -11.90 5.76
N ALA A 241 2.48 -11.96 4.46
CA ALA A 241 3.45 -11.06 3.84
C ALA A 241 2.92 -9.62 3.80
N ALA A 242 1.65 -9.41 3.46
CA ALA A 242 1.03 -8.09 3.39
C ALA A 242 1.06 -7.39 4.75
N THR A 243 0.77 -8.11 5.84
CA THR A 243 0.83 -7.56 7.20
C THR A 243 2.28 -7.27 7.62
N ASN A 244 3.22 -8.17 7.32
CA ASN A 244 4.65 -7.95 7.59
C ASN A 244 5.17 -6.67 6.92
N ILE A 245 4.81 -6.45 5.64
CA ILE A 245 5.15 -5.24 4.90
C ILE A 245 4.48 -4.01 5.53
N CYS A 246 3.23 -4.10 5.98
CA CYS A 246 2.54 -3.00 6.68
C CYS A 246 3.16 -2.67 8.05
N ILE A 247 3.73 -3.66 8.76
CA ILE A 247 4.48 -3.43 10.01
C ILE A 247 5.74 -2.60 9.72
N VAL A 248 6.44 -2.85 8.61
CA VAL A 248 7.57 -2.02 8.16
C VAL A 248 7.10 -0.59 7.85
N ALA A 249 6.01 -0.45 7.08
CA ALA A 249 5.44 0.87 6.75
C ALA A 249 5.09 1.69 8.00
N SER A 250 4.68 1.01 9.08
CA SER A 250 4.33 1.63 10.36
C SER A 250 5.54 1.94 11.25
N GLY A 251 6.75 1.56 10.84
CA GLY A 251 7.98 1.69 11.63
C GLY A 251 8.09 0.72 12.80
N GLY A 252 7.25 -0.31 12.85
CA GLY A 252 7.30 -1.36 13.88
C GLY A 252 8.41 -2.39 13.64
N ALA A 253 8.94 -2.44 12.42
CA ALA A 253 10.14 -3.18 12.03
C ALA A 253 10.89 -2.39 10.96
N GLU A 254 12.18 -2.68 10.80
CA GLU A 254 13.06 -1.95 9.88
C GLU A 254 12.99 -2.49 8.46
N ALA A 255 12.86 -3.80 8.29
CA ALA A 255 12.72 -4.39 6.98
C ALA A 255 12.03 -5.76 7.01
N PHE A 256 11.42 -6.06 5.87
CA PHE A 256 10.89 -7.35 5.49
C PHE A 256 11.63 -7.86 4.27
N TYR A 257 11.94 -9.15 4.23
CA TYR A 257 12.39 -9.79 3.00
C TYR A 257 11.78 -11.18 2.87
N GLU A 258 11.49 -11.60 1.64
CA GLU A 258 11.03 -12.95 1.36
C GLU A 258 11.30 -13.32 -0.10
N MET A 259 11.48 -14.62 -0.34
CA MET A 259 11.59 -15.21 -1.66
C MET A 259 10.57 -16.35 -1.77
N GLY A 260 9.94 -16.48 -2.94
CA GLY A 260 8.88 -17.47 -3.18
C GLY A 260 7.47 -16.93 -2.97
N ILE A 261 7.31 -15.67 -2.58
CA ILE A 261 5.99 -15.00 -2.54
C ILE A 261 5.49 -14.67 -3.94
N HIS A 262 4.19 -14.45 -4.10
CA HIS A 262 3.58 -14.06 -5.38
C HIS A 262 3.19 -12.58 -5.42
N CYS A 263 2.92 -12.04 -6.60
CA CYS A 263 2.57 -10.64 -6.80
C CYS A 263 1.36 -10.17 -5.95
N TRP A 264 0.37 -11.03 -5.69
CA TRP A 264 -0.81 -10.70 -4.88
C TRP A 264 -0.52 -10.50 -3.39
N HIS A 265 0.43 -11.24 -2.84
CA HIS A 265 0.95 -11.04 -1.48
C HIS A 265 1.67 -9.69 -1.29
N ILE A 266 2.13 -9.08 -2.39
CA ILE A 266 2.98 -7.88 -2.39
C ILE A 266 2.21 -6.62 -2.79
N ALA A 267 1.39 -6.70 -3.84
CA ALA A 267 0.94 -5.54 -4.60
C ALA A 267 0.20 -4.50 -3.75
N GLY A 268 -0.65 -4.94 -2.83
CA GLY A 268 -1.37 -4.05 -1.91
C GLY A 268 -0.44 -3.34 -0.92
N ALA A 269 0.55 -4.04 -0.37
CA ALA A 269 1.40 -3.54 0.70
C ALA A 269 2.65 -2.78 0.20
N ALA A 270 3.14 -3.09 -1.00
CA ALA A 270 4.34 -2.51 -1.59
C ALA A 270 4.30 -0.98 -1.63
N ILE A 271 3.22 -0.41 -2.16
CA ILE A 271 3.06 1.05 -2.24
C ILE A 271 2.86 1.70 -0.87
N ILE A 272 2.32 0.95 0.10
CA ILE A 272 2.14 1.41 1.49
C ILE A 272 3.51 1.67 2.13
N VAL A 273 4.49 0.79 1.94
CA VAL A 273 5.86 1.03 2.42
C VAL A 273 6.50 2.23 1.73
N THR A 274 6.40 2.34 0.40
CA THR A 274 7.05 3.46 -0.31
C THR A 274 6.45 4.82 0.04
N GLU A 275 5.12 4.89 0.20
CA GLU A 275 4.42 6.13 0.57
C GLU A 275 4.57 6.47 2.07
N ALA A 276 4.98 5.51 2.90
CA ALA A 276 5.44 5.74 4.27
C ALA A 276 6.91 6.20 4.35
N GLY A 277 7.60 6.32 3.21
CA GLY A 277 9.00 6.76 3.12
C GLY A 277 10.03 5.63 3.05
N GLY A 278 9.59 4.37 2.93
CA GLY A 278 10.48 3.22 2.75
C GLY A 278 10.86 2.97 1.29
N VAL A 279 11.54 1.85 1.06
CA VAL A 279 12.06 1.42 -0.24
C VAL A 279 11.70 -0.04 -0.54
N LEU A 280 11.62 -0.36 -1.83
CA LEU A 280 11.49 -1.72 -2.32
C LEU A 280 12.71 -2.08 -3.17
N MET A 281 13.20 -3.29 -3.03
CA MET A 281 14.38 -3.80 -3.74
C MET A 281 14.21 -5.28 -4.05
N ASP A 282 14.80 -5.79 -5.13
CA ASP A 282 14.95 -7.23 -5.33
C ASP A 282 16.06 -7.75 -4.40
N VAL A 283 15.99 -9.00 -3.95
CA VAL A 283 17.01 -9.61 -3.07
C VAL A 283 18.42 -9.63 -3.68
N THR A 284 18.55 -9.46 -4.99
CA THR A 284 19.82 -9.28 -5.71
C THR A 284 20.45 -7.90 -5.53
N GLY A 285 19.77 -6.95 -4.86
CA GLY A 285 20.17 -5.54 -4.75
C GLY A 285 19.72 -4.68 -5.94
N GLY A 286 19.07 -5.28 -6.93
CA GLY A 286 18.54 -4.58 -8.11
C GLY A 286 17.16 -3.95 -7.88
N PRO A 287 16.60 -3.34 -8.94
CA PRO A 287 15.24 -2.79 -8.90
C PRO A 287 14.21 -3.85 -8.52
N PHE A 288 13.24 -3.46 -7.69
CA PHE A 288 12.09 -4.31 -7.37
C PHE A 288 11.30 -4.66 -8.64
N ASP A 289 10.96 -5.94 -8.77
CA ASP A 289 10.12 -6.50 -9.83
C ASP A 289 8.99 -7.30 -9.18
N LEU A 290 7.75 -6.83 -9.40
CA LEU A 290 6.55 -7.38 -8.78
C LEU A 290 6.29 -8.86 -9.13
N MET A 291 6.76 -9.33 -10.29
CA MET A 291 6.49 -10.69 -10.77
C MET A 291 7.66 -11.66 -10.47
N SER A 292 8.71 -11.19 -9.81
CA SER A 292 9.98 -11.93 -9.65
C SER A 292 9.98 -12.99 -8.54
N ARG A 293 8.93 -12.99 -7.71
CA ARG A 293 8.81 -13.79 -6.48
C ARG A 293 9.74 -13.36 -5.34
N ARG A 294 10.32 -12.16 -5.40
CA ARG A 294 11.36 -11.73 -4.45
C ARG A 294 11.16 -10.27 -4.06
N ILE A 295 11.34 -9.98 -2.79
CA ILE A 295 11.24 -8.61 -2.27
C ILE A 295 12.16 -8.41 -1.07
N ILE A 296 12.69 -7.20 -0.98
CA ILE A 296 13.09 -6.54 0.26
C ILE A 296 12.26 -5.27 0.35
N ALA A 297 11.48 -5.12 1.41
CA ALA A 297 10.77 -3.90 1.76
C ALA A 297 11.40 -3.34 3.04
N ALA A 298 12.08 -2.21 2.95
CA ALA A 298 12.85 -1.66 4.07
C ALA A 298 12.51 -0.19 4.33
N ASN A 299 12.85 0.29 5.51
CA ASN A 299 12.76 1.70 5.87
C ASN A 299 13.73 2.60 5.07
N CYS A 300 14.90 2.09 4.65
CA CYS A 300 15.89 2.85 3.89
C CYS A 300 16.76 1.96 2.98
N THR A 301 17.38 2.58 1.97
CA THR A 301 18.24 1.88 1.00
C THR A 301 19.44 1.21 1.65
N ALA A 302 20.07 1.84 2.65
CA ALA A 302 21.27 1.30 3.31
C ALA A 302 21.00 -0.06 3.97
N LEU A 303 19.86 -0.21 4.65
CA LEU A 303 19.46 -1.50 5.22
C LEU A 303 19.06 -2.51 4.14
N ALA A 304 18.33 -2.10 3.11
CA ALA A 304 17.96 -2.99 2.01
C ALA A 304 19.19 -3.59 1.31
N GLU A 305 20.18 -2.76 0.95
CA GLU A 305 21.43 -3.20 0.34
C GLU A 305 22.24 -4.10 1.27
N ARG A 306 22.22 -3.83 2.58
CA ARG A 306 22.92 -4.67 3.55
C ARG A 306 22.28 -6.05 3.60
N ILE A 307 20.95 -6.13 3.66
CA ILE A 307 20.20 -7.40 3.66
C ILE A 307 20.48 -8.19 2.37
N ALA A 308 20.43 -7.53 1.20
CA ALA A 308 20.71 -8.16 -0.10
C ALA A 308 22.10 -8.83 -0.17
N LYS A 309 23.11 -8.29 0.54
CA LYS A 309 24.47 -8.87 0.57
C LYS A 309 24.57 -10.15 1.40
N GLU A 310 23.67 -10.38 2.35
CA GLU A 310 23.69 -11.53 3.26
C GLU A 310 22.77 -12.67 2.76
N ILE A 311 21.84 -12.39 1.85
CA ILE A 311 20.87 -13.38 1.34
C ILE A 311 21.45 -14.19 0.18
N GLN A 312 21.34 -15.51 0.29
CA GLN A 312 21.55 -16.40 -0.84
C GLN A 312 20.25 -16.55 -1.66
N VAL A 313 20.32 -16.23 -2.95
CA VAL A 313 19.15 -16.32 -3.84
C VAL A 313 18.78 -17.78 -4.10
N VAL A 314 17.49 -18.08 -3.90
CA VAL A 314 16.88 -19.37 -4.24
C VAL A 314 16.12 -19.23 -5.56
N PRO A 315 16.26 -20.17 -6.51
CA PRO A 315 15.55 -20.11 -7.77
C PRO A 315 14.06 -20.43 -7.56
N PHE A 316 13.19 -19.54 -8.05
CA PHE A 316 11.74 -19.75 -8.14
C PHE A 316 11.27 -19.45 -9.57
N GLN A 317 10.25 -20.17 -10.03
CA GLN A 317 9.54 -19.80 -11.25
C GLN A 317 8.78 -18.50 -11.02
N ARG A 318 8.98 -17.54 -11.92
CA ARG A 318 8.32 -16.22 -11.88
C ARG A 318 6.83 -16.36 -12.10
N ASP A 319 6.06 -15.36 -11.67
CA ASP A 319 4.60 -15.33 -11.86
C ASP A 319 4.19 -15.15 -13.33
N ASP A 320 5.06 -14.57 -14.16
CA ASP A 320 4.81 -14.26 -15.57
C ASP A 320 5.37 -15.34 -16.54
N VAL A 321 5.72 -16.52 -16.02
CA VAL A 321 6.22 -17.66 -16.79
C VAL A 321 5.25 -18.83 -16.63
N ASP A 322 4.67 -19.28 -17.75
CA ASP A 322 3.81 -20.48 -17.85
C ASP A 322 4.60 -21.77 -17.46
#